data_AF-A0A7C2TXV2-F1
#
_entry.id   AF-A0A7C2TXV2-F1
#
_cell.length_a   1.000
_cell.length_b   1.000
_cell.length_c   1.000
_cell.angle_alpha   90.00
_cell.angle_beta   90.00
_cell.angle_gamma   90.00
#
_symmetry.space_group_name_H-M   'P 1'
#
loop_
_entity.id
_entity.type
_entity.pdbx_description
1 polymer ?
#
loop_
_entity_poly.entity_id
_entity_poly.type
_entity_poly.pdbx_seq_one_letter_code
_entity_poly.pdbx_strand_id
1 'polypeptide(L)'
;MKWMCLLLFAATAAVAQNPDSASALFELRRAEQSFAMMSAASGRQAAFAEFIAEEGVIFRGDVIKNGKQYWKEQKPQPLVLKWEPEFQDVAASGDYGYSIGPWELQEYRPYTAPLAYGYFLSVWEKQSDGRWQAILDTGTGGGTKRENHTLTYSFPPNADKPKSYQPVKDLAAAKAELSKLDHALLKSWNAKPESATLIAMLAPDAHVMRRGHAPLTNLDSIKTVLKADTATFNWKSLEANVAPQSGDMGFTYGICEFKNTEGKSQKTVYVRIWKRQAHGEWKIVVDLLHLDLPSHAALQSQRRRNNMPKPDFSGTWKFNPSKSILQIPAPDSSVFVVEHREPVFRIQRTHVFGQKSDTFALDLTTDGKEVTVDRGDMQIRARVYWEGDTLVFDTRLARLGEEATNLVRYKLAETGDSFTAEERFRNKSLNYDNVWVMDKEMK
;
A
#
# COMPACT_ATOMS: atom_id res chain seq x y z
N MET A 1 -0.51 -25.14 -51.45
CA MET A 1 0.34 -23.99 -51.05
C MET A 1 0.16 -23.77 -49.55
N LYS A 2 1.25 -24.01 -48.80
CA LYS A 2 1.53 -23.62 -47.41
C LYS A 2 0.50 -23.96 -46.31
N TRP A 3 0.84 -25.00 -45.57
CA TRP A 3 0.53 -25.16 -44.15
C TRP A 3 0.99 -23.93 -43.37
N MET A 4 0.18 -23.45 -42.42
CA MET A 4 0.61 -22.52 -41.39
C MET A 4 0.12 -23.04 -40.04
N CYS A 5 1.07 -23.54 -39.26
CA CYS A 5 0.91 -23.98 -37.88
C CYS A 5 0.35 -22.83 -37.03
N LEU A 6 -0.83 -23.04 -36.43
CA LEU A 6 -1.24 -22.26 -35.27
C LEU A 6 -0.52 -22.85 -34.05
N LEU A 7 0.50 -22.13 -33.58
CA LEU A 7 1.11 -22.35 -32.27
C LEU A 7 0.05 -22.12 -31.20
N LEU A 8 -0.37 -23.20 -30.53
CA LEU A 8 -1.05 -23.15 -29.26
C LEU A 8 -0.12 -22.47 -28.24
N PHE A 9 -0.38 -21.19 -27.94
CA PHE A 9 0.07 -20.60 -26.69
C PHE A 9 -0.71 -21.27 -25.56
N ALA A 10 -0.12 -22.32 -24.99
CA ALA A 10 -0.53 -22.79 -23.68
C ALA A 10 -0.17 -21.70 -22.67
N ALA A 11 -1.15 -20.88 -22.31
CA ALA A 11 -1.07 -20.09 -21.09
C ALA A 11 -1.01 -21.10 -19.93
N THR A 12 0.19 -21.32 -19.38
CA THR A 12 0.34 -22.03 -18.11
C THR A 12 -0.29 -21.17 -17.04
N ALA A 13 -1.55 -21.46 -16.72
CA ALA A 13 -2.16 -21.04 -15.47
C ALA A 13 -1.23 -21.51 -14.34
N ALA A 14 -0.64 -20.58 -13.61
CA ALA A 14 0.12 -20.87 -12.40
C ALA A 14 -0.85 -21.45 -11.37
N VAL A 15 -0.96 -22.78 -11.36
CA VAL A 15 -1.55 -23.53 -10.25
C VAL A 15 -0.71 -23.20 -9.02
N ALA A 16 -1.35 -22.76 -7.94
CA ALA A 16 -0.70 -22.60 -6.64
C ALA A 16 -0.05 -23.93 -6.24
N GLN A 17 1.28 -24.02 -6.39
CA GLN A 17 2.03 -25.21 -6.01
C GLN A 17 2.34 -25.11 -4.52
N ASN A 18 1.99 -26.14 -3.75
CA ASN A 18 2.58 -26.30 -2.43
C ASN A 18 4.05 -26.67 -2.62
N PRO A 19 4.97 -26.09 -1.81
CA PRO A 19 6.38 -26.46 -1.89
C PRO A 19 6.52 -27.92 -1.47
N ASP A 20 7.55 -28.59 -1.99
CA ASP A 20 7.90 -29.95 -1.59
C ASP A 20 7.98 -30.04 -0.05
N SER A 21 7.25 -30.98 0.55
CA SER A 21 7.14 -31.11 2.00
C SER A 21 8.47 -31.40 2.70
N ALA A 22 9.47 -31.90 1.97
CA ALA A 22 10.83 -32.13 2.48
C ALA A 22 11.77 -30.94 2.28
N SER A 23 11.31 -29.84 1.68
CA SER A 23 12.15 -28.68 1.36
C SER A 23 12.29 -27.70 2.53
N ALA A 24 13.42 -27.00 2.59
CA ALA A 24 13.62 -25.87 3.50
C ALA A 24 12.56 -24.77 3.32
N LEU A 25 12.04 -24.60 2.09
CA LEU A 25 10.99 -23.64 1.78
C LEU A 25 9.67 -24.02 2.49
N PHE A 26 9.31 -25.30 2.53
CA PHE A 26 8.16 -25.78 3.28
C PHE A 26 8.32 -25.54 4.79
N GLU A 27 9.50 -25.81 5.34
CA GLU A 27 9.80 -25.55 6.76
C GLU A 27 9.70 -24.05 7.10
N LEU A 28 10.25 -23.18 6.25
CA LEU A 28 10.15 -21.73 6.41
C LEU A 28 8.69 -21.26 6.35
N ARG A 29 7.87 -21.81 5.43
CA ARG A 29 6.42 -21.54 5.38
C ARG A 29 5.74 -21.91 6.69
N ARG A 30 6.08 -23.07 7.25
CA ARG A 30 5.53 -23.55 8.53
C ARG A 30 5.95 -22.66 9.70
N ALA A 31 7.19 -22.17 9.71
CA ALA A 31 7.67 -21.24 10.74
C ALA A 31 6.88 -19.92 10.70
N GLU A 32 6.73 -19.31 9.51
CA GLU A 32 5.96 -18.09 9.32
C GLU A 32 4.48 -18.25 9.71
N GLN A 33 3.86 -19.36 9.29
CA GLN A 33 2.47 -19.66 9.70
C GLN A 33 2.34 -19.83 11.21
N SER A 34 3.31 -20.47 11.86
CA SER A 34 3.32 -20.65 13.32
C SER A 34 3.48 -19.31 14.03
N PHE A 35 4.31 -18.42 13.49
CA PHE A 35 4.48 -17.07 13.99
C PHE A 35 3.17 -16.26 13.89
N ALA A 36 2.52 -16.29 12.72
CA ALA A 36 1.23 -15.64 12.50
C ALA A 36 0.13 -16.16 13.43
N MET A 37 0.02 -17.48 13.56
CA MET A 37 -0.96 -18.13 14.46
C MET A 37 -0.73 -17.73 15.92
N MET A 38 0.53 -17.69 16.38
CA MET A 38 0.84 -17.28 17.75
C MET A 38 0.49 -15.81 17.99
N SER A 39 0.69 -14.93 17.01
CA SER A 39 0.27 -13.53 17.15
C SER A 39 -1.24 -13.39 17.26
N ALA A 40 -2.00 -14.17 16.48
CA ALA A 40 -3.45 -14.16 16.55
C ALA A 40 -3.99 -14.75 17.87
N ALA A 41 -3.36 -15.81 18.40
CA ALA A 41 -3.80 -16.53 19.59
C ALA A 41 -3.32 -15.91 20.91
N SER A 42 -2.05 -15.50 20.96
CA SER A 42 -1.34 -15.07 22.18
C SER A 42 -0.92 -13.60 22.14
N GLY A 43 -1.21 -12.89 21.05
CA GLY A 43 -0.86 -11.50 20.85
C GLY A 43 0.55 -11.30 20.27
N ARG A 44 0.71 -10.21 19.50
CA ARG A 44 1.98 -9.88 18.82
C ARG A 44 3.19 -9.82 19.76
N GLN A 45 2.99 -9.40 21.01
CA GLN A 45 4.09 -9.27 21.96
C GLN A 45 4.73 -10.63 22.29
N ALA A 46 3.90 -11.62 22.64
CA ALA A 46 4.37 -12.98 22.92
C ALA A 46 4.95 -13.64 21.66
N ALA A 47 4.28 -13.47 20.52
CA ALA A 47 4.72 -14.06 19.26
C ALA A 47 6.10 -13.53 18.83
N PHE A 48 6.31 -12.21 18.84
CA PHE A 48 7.58 -11.64 18.43
C PHE A 48 8.71 -11.94 19.44
N ALA A 49 8.42 -12.04 20.74
CA ALA A 49 9.40 -12.46 21.74
C ALA A 49 9.85 -13.93 21.55
N GLU A 50 9.04 -14.77 20.90
CA GLU A 50 9.35 -16.17 20.61
C GLU A 50 10.11 -16.33 19.29
N PHE A 51 9.63 -15.69 18.21
CA PHE A 51 10.10 -15.95 16.85
C PHE A 51 11.24 -15.04 16.38
N ILE A 52 11.44 -13.86 16.99
CA ILE A 52 12.58 -13.01 16.67
C ILE A 52 13.86 -13.61 17.28
N ALA A 53 14.93 -13.67 16.50
CA ALA A 53 16.26 -14.08 16.96
C ALA A 53 16.78 -13.13 18.05
N GLU A 54 17.73 -13.58 18.88
CA GLU A 54 18.22 -12.76 20.01
C GLU A 54 18.76 -11.39 19.56
N GLU A 55 19.49 -11.36 18.44
CA GLU A 55 20.00 -10.14 17.79
C GLU A 55 19.14 -9.72 16.57
N GLY A 56 17.88 -10.15 16.55
CA GLY A 56 16.97 -9.85 15.45
C GLY A 56 16.61 -8.37 15.40
N VAL A 57 16.68 -7.77 14.21
CA VAL A 57 16.43 -6.34 14.02
C VAL A 57 14.96 -6.08 13.69
N ILE A 58 14.34 -5.14 14.38
CA ILE A 58 12.99 -4.65 14.05
C ILE A 58 13.00 -3.14 13.87
N PHE A 59 11.93 -2.60 13.27
CA PHE A 59 11.83 -1.17 12.99
C PHE A 59 10.54 -0.58 13.56
N ARG A 60 10.64 0.42 14.41
CA ARG A 60 9.50 1.10 15.07
C ARG A 60 9.81 2.59 15.21
N GLY A 61 9.67 3.37 14.14
CA GLY A 61 10.13 4.77 14.10
C GLY A 61 11.65 4.96 14.07
N ASP A 62 12.41 3.92 14.47
CA ASP A 62 13.86 3.82 14.40
C ASP A 62 14.27 2.34 14.28
N VAL A 63 15.57 2.08 14.11
CA VAL A 63 16.18 0.74 14.11
C VAL A 63 16.35 0.24 15.54
N ILE A 64 15.80 -0.94 15.82
CA ILE A 64 15.94 -1.64 17.10
C ILE A 64 16.71 -2.93 16.84
N LYS A 65 17.99 -2.98 17.23
CA LYS A 65 18.86 -4.13 16.99
C LYS A 65 18.60 -5.35 17.89
N ASN A 66 17.99 -5.14 19.05
CA ASN A 66 17.58 -6.22 19.96
C ASN A 66 16.04 -6.30 20.01
N GLY A 67 15.46 -6.71 18.87
CA GLY A 67 14.02 -6.75 18.67
C GLY A 67 13.30 -7.71 19.61
N LYS A 68 13.93 -8.85 19.92
CA LYS A 68 13.36 -9.83 20.86
C LYS A 68 13.23 -9.25 22.27
N GLN A 69 14.29 -8.62 22.80
CA GLN A 69 14.22 -7.96 24.10
C GLN A 69 13.21 -6.83 24.11
N TYR A 70 13.18 -6.01 23.06
CA TYR A 70 12.18 -4.95 22.93
C TYR A 70 10.75 -5.49 23.10
N TRP A 71 10.42 -6.61 22.47
CA TRP A 71 9.10 -7.23 22.58
C TRP A 71 8.83 -7.84 23.95
N LYS A 72 9.83 -8.44 24.61
CA LYS A 72 9.69 -8.92 26.00
C LYS A 72 9.29 -7.79 26.96
N GLU A 73 9.74 -6.57 26.70
CA GLU A 73 9.47 -5.38 27.52
C GLU A 73 8.13 -4.69 27.20
N GLN A 74 7.50 -4.99 26.07
CA GLN A 74 6.22 -4.39 25.71
C GLN A 74 5.07 -4.95 26.55
N LYS A 75 4.13 -4.08 26.91
CA LYS A 75 2.86 -4.50 27.51
C LYS A 75 1.92 -5.05 26.43
N PRO A 76 1.15 -6.11 26.72
CA PRO A 76 0.06 -6.54 25.85
C PRO A 76 -0.90 -5.40 25.54
N GLN A 77 -1.36 -5.33 24.30
CA GLN A 77 -2.37 -4.37 23.85
C GLN A 77 -3.58 -5.16 23.34
N PRO A 78 -4.82 -4.62 23.44
CA PRO A 78 -6.04 -5.27 22.96
C PRO A 78 -6.15 -5.18 21.42
N LEU A 79 -5.07 -5.52 20.72
CA LEU A 79 -4.92 -5.50 19.27
C LEU A 79 -4.50 -6.88 18.79
N VAL A 80 -5.10 -7.32 17.70
CA VAL A 80 -4.73 -8.54 17.01
C VAL A 80 -4.04 -8.15 15.71
N LEU A 81 -2.78 -8.57 15.57
CA LEU A 81 -2.06 -8.50 14.31
C LEU A 81 -2.13 -9.88 13.67
N LYS A 82 -2.71 -9.96 12.47
CA LYS A 82 -2.83 -11.17 11.67
C LYS A 82 -2.12 -10.97 10.35
N TRP A 83 -1.53 -12.02 9.83
CA TRP A 83 -0.90 -12.03 8.51
C TRP A 83 -0.85 -13.45 7.95
N GLU A 84 -0.52 -13.55 6.67
CA GLU A 84 -0.31 -14.83 6.00
C GLU A 84 0.80 -14.69 4.95
N PRO A 85 1.75 -15.63 4.84
CA PRO A 85 2.75 -15.57 3.78
C PRO A 85 2.13 -15.78 2.39
N GLU A 86 2.41 -14.85 1.47
CA GLU A 86 2.03 -14.94 0.06
C GLU A 86 3.22 -15.26 -0.86
N PHE A 87 4.44 -14.89 -0.45
CA PHE A 87 5.65 -15.14 -1.21
C PHE A 87 6.82 -15.49 -0.30
N GLN A 88 7.63 -16.47 -0.72
CA GLN A 88 8.84 -16.88 0.00
C GLN A 88 9.95 -17.33 -0.95
N ASP A 89 11.19 -17.24 -0.47
CA ASP A 89 12.35 -17.78 -1.15
C ASP A 89 13.43 -18.14 -0.11
N VAL A 90 14.30 -19.08 -0.48
CA VAL A 90 15.37 -19.60 0.38
C VAL A 90 16.71 -19.58 -0.35
N ALA A 91 17.77 -19.37 0.43
CA ALA A 91 19.16 -19.52 0.01
C ALA A 91 19.45 -20.97 -0.40
N ALA A 92 20.48 -21.19 -1.22
CA ALA A 92 20.85 -22.54 -1.66
C ALA A 92 21.14 -23.53 -0.52
N SER A 93 21.60 -23.04 0.64
CA SER A 93 21.87 -23.83 1.83
C SER A 93 20.62 -24.26 2.61
N GLY A 94 19.45 -23.65 2.36
CA GLY A 94 18.21 -24.01 3.05
C GLY A 94 18.15 -23.63 4.54
N ASP A 95 19.05 -22.77 4.99
CA ASP A 95 19.15 -22.24 6.37
C ASP A 95 18.91 -20.74 6.46
N TYR A 96 18.60 -20.09 5.34
CA TYR A 96 18.38 -18.65 5.25
C TYR A 96 17.28 -18.37 4.21
N GLY A 97 16.42 -17.40 4.46
CA GLY A 97 15.34 -17.07 3.53
C GLY A 97 14.53 -15.86 3.94
N TYR A 98 13.50 -15.54 3.18
CA TYR A 98 12.58 -14.45 3.50
C TYR A 98 11.15 -14.77 3.13
N SER A 99 10.23 -14.02 3.74
CA SER A 99 8.79 -14.13 3.56
C SER A 99 8.15 -12.76 3.44
N ILE A 100 7.14 -12.68 2.58
CA ILE A 100 6.33 -11.49 2.33
C ILE A 100 4.86 -11.90 2.37
N GLY A 101 4.01 -11.01 2.86
CA GLY A 101 2.57 -11.20 2.77
C GLY A 101 1.77 -10.07 3.39
N PRO A 102 0.45 -10.06 3.19
CA PRO A 102 -0.40 -9.03 3.77
C PRO A 102 -0.54 -9.22 5.28
N TRP A 103 -0.67 -8.11 6.00
CA TRP A 103 -1.07 -8.10 7.40
C TRP A 103 -2.28 -7.18 7.62
N GLU A 104 -3.05 -7.47 8.65
CA GLU A 104 -4.13 -6.64 9.17
C GLU A 104 -4.00 -6.46 10.68
N LEU A 105 -4.28 -5.26 11.16
CA LEU A 105 -4.30 -4.91 12.57
C LEU A 105 -5.72 -4.53 12.97
N GLN A 106 -6.30 -5.23 13.92
CA GLN A 106 -7.67 -4.99 14.40
C GLN A 106 -7.74 -4.94 15.92
N GLU A 107 -8.84 -4.45 16.48
CA GLU A 107 -9.09 -4.61 17.92
C GLU A 107 -9.41 -6.07 18.25
N TYR A 108 -9.07 -6.48 19.48
CA TYR A 108 -9.49 -7.78 20.02
C TYR A 108 -10.97 -7.73 20.41
N ARG A 109 -11.84 -7.64 19.40
CA ARG A 109 -13.30 -7.61 19.53
C ARG A 109 -13.95 -8.31 18.33
N PRO A 110 -15.04 -9.08 18.52
CA PRO A 110 -15.80 -9.68 17.43
C PRO A 110 -16.28 -8.63 16.42
N TYR A 111 -16.36 -9.01 15.14
CA TYR A 111 -16.94 -8.20 14.05
C TYR A 111 -16.33 -6.79 13.87
N THR A 112 -15.09 -6.59 14.33
CA THR A 112 -14.41 -5.30 14.21
C THR A 112 -13.64 -5.22 12.91
N ALA A 113 -13.91 -4.20 12.10
CA ALA A 113 -13.13 -3.93 10.90
C ALA A 113 -11.67 -3.62 11.25
N PRO A 114 -10.68 -4.11 10.49
CA PRO A 114 -9.29 -3.80 10.77
C PRO A 114 -9.00 -2.29 10.67
N LEU A 115 -8.19 -1.83 11.63
CA LEU A 115 -7.76 -0.45 11.81
C LEU A 115 -6.66 -0.06 10.81
N ALA A 116 -5.85 -1.03 10.39
CA ALA A 116 -4.76 -0.83 9.46
C ALA A 116 -4.43 -2.12 8.72
N TYR A 117 -3.80 -1.97 7.56
CA TYR A 117 -3.34 -3.06 6.72
C TYR A 117 -2.00 -2.67 6.10
N GLY A 118 -1.30 -3.67 5.57
CA GLY A 118 -0.07 -3.47 4.83
C GLY A 118 0.55 -4.80 4.41
N TYR A 119 1.86 -4.81 4.15
CA TYR A 119 2.63 -6.01 3.87
C TYR A 119 3.81 -6.13 4.82
N PHE A 120 4.10 -7.35 5.26
CA PHE A 120 5.25 -7.63 6.10
C PHE A 120 6.40 -8.13 5.22
N LEU A 121 7.61 -7.99 5.76
CA LEU A 121 8.81 -8.62 5.27
C LEU A 121 9.57 -9.16 6.48
N SER A 122 9.81 -10.46 6.50
CA SER A 122 10.63 -11.10 7.53
C SER A 122 11.79 -11.84 6.86
N VAL A 123 13.01 -11.67 7.37
CA VAL A 123 14.19 -12.45 6.98
C VAL A 123 14.50 -13.44 8.09
N TRP A 124 14.73 -14.69 7.70
CA TRP A 124 14.82 -15.83 8.58
C TRP A 124 16.17 -16.51 8.47
N GLU A 125 16.66 -16.99 9.60
CA GLU A 125 17.84 -17.84 9.71
C GLU A 125 17.50 -19.07 10.55
N LYS A 126 17.82 -20.25 10.03
CA LYS A 126 17.69 -21.51 10.75
C LYS A 126 18.84 -21.63 11.74
N GLN A 127 18.50 -21.71 13.01
CA GLN A 127 19.43 -21.84 14.11
C GLN A 127 20.05 -23.24 14.14
N SER A 128 21.11 -23.41 14.93
CA SER A 128 21.82 -24.70 15.08
C SER A 128 20.94 -25.81 15.67
N ASP A 129 19.87 -25.46 16.40
CA ASP A 129 18.87 -26.39 16.92
C ASP A 129 17.78 -26.76 15.88
N GLY A 130 17.87 -26.23 14.65
CA GLY A 130 16.94 -26.47 13.56
C GLY A 130 15.72 -25.54 13.54
N ARG A 131 15.54 -24.67 14.53
CA ARG A 131 14.43 -23.71 14.55
C ARG A 131 14.71 -22.54 13.62
N TRP A 132 13.70 -22.11 12.87
CA TRP A 132 13.74 -20.86 12.14
C TRP A 132 13.44 -19.69 13.07
N GLN A 133 14.30 -18.67 13.07
CA GLN A 133 14.06 -17.42 13.78
C GLN A 133 14.20 -16.23 12.83
N ALA A 134 13.35 -15.21 13.00
CA ALA A 134 13.41 -14.00 12.20
C ALA A 134 14.56 -13.12 12.71
N ILE A 135 15.55 -12.88 11.86
CA ILE A 135 16.70 -12.02 12.14
C ILE A 135 16.46 -10.56 11.69
N LEU A 136 15.42 -10.34 10.90
CA LEU A 136 14.93 -9.01 10.54
C LEU A 136 13.40 -9.07 10.36
N ASP A 137 12.66 -8.14 10.94
CA ASP A 137 11.22 -7.98 10.70
C ASP A 137 10.83 -6.52 10.46
N THR A 138 10.12 -6.30 9.35
CA THR A 138 9.62 -4.98 8.95
C THR A 138 8.37 -5.12 8.09
N GLY A 139 7.90 -4.01 7.55
CA GLY A 139 6.80 -4.01 6.59
C GLY A 139 6.51 -2.64 6.04
N THR A 140 5.55 -2.58 5.13
CA THR A 140 4.95 -1.33 4.66
C THR A 140 3.54 -1.21 5.23
N GLY A 141 3.15 0.03 5.55
CA GLY A 141 1.79 0.35 5.94
C GLY A 141 0.95 0.86 4.78
N GLY A 142 -0.36 0.87 4.99
CA GLY A 142 -1.31 1.42 4.03
C GLY A 142 -1.52 0.51 2.83
N GLY A 143 -2.64 0.74 2.15
CA GLY A 143 -3.13 -0.07 1.04
C GLY A 143 -4.64 -0.08 1.05
N THR A 144 -5.24 -0.67 0.02
CA THR A 144 -6.67 -0.97 0.02
C THR A 144 -6.90 -2.28 0.74
N LYS A 145 -8.01 -2.37 1.49
CA LYS A 145 -8.52 -3.66 1.96
C LYS A 145 -8.66 -4.57 0.74
N ARG A 146 -7.99 -5.74 0.74
CA ARG A 146 -8.17 -6.75 -0.31
C ARG A 146 -9.58 -7.33 -0.17
N GLU A 147 -10.56 -6.75 -0.84
CA GLU A 147 -11.87 -7.38 -0.98
C GLU A 147 -11.75 -8.55 -1.96
N ASN A 148 -12.16 -9.75 -1.52
CA ASN A 148 -12.32 -10.95 -2.36
C ASN A 148 -11.07 -11.52 -3.05
N HIS A 149 -9.86 -11.31 -2.50
CA HIS A 149 -8.66 -11.95 -3.05
C HIS A 149 -8.38 -13.29 -2.37
N THR A 150 -8.37 -14.38 -3.14
CA THR A 150 -7.79 -15.66 -2.71
C THR A 150 -6.28 -15.48 -2.58
N LEU A 151 -5.77 -15.48 -1.36
CA LEU A 151 -4.33 -15.47 -1.10
C LEU A 151 -3.65 -16.60 -1.88
N THR A 152 -2.81 -16.22 -2.84
CA THR A 152 -2.06 -17.17 -3.67
C THR A 152 -0.64 -17.22 -3.16
N TYR A 153 -0.25 -18.36 -2.58
CA TYR A 153 1.13 -18.60 -2.17
C TYR A 153 2.01 -18.89 -3.40
N SER A 154 3.18 -18.27 -3.46
CA SER A 154 4.12 -18.40 -4.57
C SER A 154 5.59 -18.35 -4.11
N PHE A 155 6.49 -18.83 -4.96
CA PHE A 155 7.93 -18.84 -4.74
C PHE A 155 8.67 -18.96 -6.09
N PRO A 156 9.96 -18.60 -6.19
CA PRO A 156 10.70 -18.73 -7.44
C PRO A 156 10.76 -20.17 -7.94
N PRO A 157 10.75 -20.41 -9.26
CA PRO A 157 10.87 -21.75 -9.81
C PRO A 157 12.07 -22.53 -9.24
N ASN A 158 11.85 -23.78 -8.84
CA ASN A 158 12.84 -24.67 -8.24
C ASN A 158 13.46 -24.16 -6.92
N ALA A 159 12.85 -23.18 -6.23
CA ALA A 159 13.30 -22.78 -4.89
C ALA A 159 13.09 -23.87 -3.83
N ASP A 160 12.19 -24.81 -4.07
CA ASP A 160 11.90 -25.97 -3.23
C ASP A 160 12.82 -27.17 -3.52
N LYS A 161 13.72 -27.07 -4.50
CA LYS A 161 14.65 -28.16 -4.87
C LYS A 161 16.03 -27.95 -4.24
N PRO A 162 16.76 -29.02 -3.89
CA PRO A 162 18.14 -28.92 -3.42
C PRO A 162 19.03 -28.19 -4.42
N LYS A 163 19.90 -27.31 -3.93
CA LYS A 163 20.86 -26.55 -4.74
C LYS A 163 22.26 -26.75 -4.20
N SER A 164 23.24 -26.90 -5.10
CA SER A 164 24.64 -26.93 -4.73
C SER A 164 25.10 -25.52 -4.35
N TYR A 165 25.95 -25.41 -3.33
CA TYR A 165 26.60 -24.16 -2.93
C TYR A 165 28.04 -24.42 -2.50
N GLN A 166 28.83 -23.35 -2.44
CA GLN A 166 30.17 -23.38 -1.86
C GLN A 166 30.11 -22.74 -0.47
N PRO A 167 30.53 -23.43 0.60
CA PRO A 167 30.51 -22.86 1.93
C PRO A 167 31.29 -21.55 2.03
N VAL A 168 30.69 -20.54 2.66
CA VAL A 168 31.36 -19.27 2.97
C VAL A 168 32.49 -19.53 3.96
N LYS A 169 33.73 -19.25 3.55
CA LYS A 169 34.93 -19.39 4.40
C LYS A 169 35.18 -18.19 5.30
N ASP A 170 34.82 -17.00 4.82
CA ASP A 170 34.98 -15.73 5.52
C ASP A 170 33.66 -14.95 5.46
N LEU A 171 32.88 -15.07 6.53
CA LEU A 171 31.59 -14.42 6.64
C LEU A 171 31.72 -12.90 6.71
N ALA A 172 32.80 -12.38 7.30
CA ALA A 172 33.03 -10.94 7.40
C ALA A 172 33.33 -10.35 6.01
N ALA A 173 34.13 -11.04 5.20
CA ALA A 173 34.37 -10.64 3.80
C ALA A 173 33.09 -10.68 2.96
N ALA A 174 32.24 -11.70 3.14
CA ALA A 174 30.97 -11.80 2.42
C ALA A 174 29.99 -10.66 2.80
N LYS A 175 29.89 -10.31 4.09
CA LYS A 175 29.11 -9.13 4.55
C LYS A 175 29.68 -7.82 3.99
N ALA A 176 31.01 -7.68 3.97
CA ALA A 176 31.69 -6.51 3.42
C ALA A 176 31.49 -6.35 1.91
N GLU A 177 31.42 -7.45 1.14
CA GLU A 177 31.04 -7.43 -0.28
C GLU A 177 29.66 -6.81 -0.47
N LEU A 178 28.66 -7.28 0.30
CA LEU A 178 27.30 -6.78 0.17
C LEU A 178 27.17 -5.32 0.60
N SER A 179 27.86 -4.91 1.66
CA SER A 179 27.94 -3.50 2.06
C SER A 179 28.57 -2.63 0.96
N LYS A 180 29.61 -3.10 0.28
CA LYS A 180 30.24 -2.36 -0.84
C LYS A 180 29.27 -2.19 -2.02
N LEU A 181 28.44 -3.20 -2.33
CA LEU A 181 27.44 -3.11 -3.39
C LEU A 181 26.37 -2.05 -3.09
N ASP A 182 25.87 -2.02 -1.85
CA ASP A 182 24.87 -1.03 -1.44
C ASP A 182 25.43 0.39 -1.41
N HIS A 183 26.70 0.57 -1.01
CA HIS A 183 27.41 1.85 -1.12
C HIS A 183 27.67 2.27 -2.58
N ALA A 184 27.99 1.32 -3.46
CA ALA A 184 28.16 1.60 -4.88
C ALA A 184 26.85 2.05 -5.52
N LEU A 185 25.72 1.41 -5.16
CA LEU A 185 24.39 1.84 -5.57
C LEU A 185 24.08 3.27 -5.09
N LEU A 186 24.36 3.58 -3.81
CA LEU A 186 24.19 4.94 -3.27
C LEU A 186 25.05 5.96 -4.02
N LYS A 187 26.31 5.61 -4.35
CA LYS A 187 27.18 6.49 -5.13
C LYS A 187 26.61 6.77 -6.51
N SER A 188 26.14 5.75 -7.22
CA SER A 188 25.49 5.89 -8.53
C SER A 188 24.20 6.72 -8.44
N TRP A 189 23.42 6.51 -7.38
CA TRP A 189 22.22 7.28 -7.08
C TRP A 189 22.52 8.77 -6.89
N ASN A 190 23.52 9.10 -6.06
CA ASN A 190 23.87 10.49 -5.79
C ASN A 190 24.47 11.20 -7.02
N ALA A 191 25.08 10.47 -7.94
CA ALA A 191 25.54 11.02 -9.21
C ALA A 191 24.39 11.29 -10.19
N LYS A 192 23.36 10.43 -10.19
CA LYS A 192 22.17 10.56 -11.05
C LYS A 192 20.94 9.96 -10.34
N PRO A 193 20.15 10.77 -9.61
CA PRO A 193 19.05 10.30 -8.77
C PRO A 193 17.80 10.01 -9.62
N GLU A 194 17.93 9.01 -10.49
CA GLU A 194 16.87 8.52 -11.37
C GLU A 194 16.50 7.10 -10.97
N SER A 195 15.20 6.78 -11.02
CA SER A 195 14.69 5.44 -10.73
C SER A 195 15.35 4.34 -11.56
N ALA A 196 15.83 4.66 -12.76
CA ALA A 196 16.58 3.74 -13.63
C ALA A 196 17.81 3.12 -12.95
N THR A 197 18.50 3.87 -12.08
CA THR A 197 19.68 3.39 -11.34
C THR A 197 19.32 2.25 -10.39
N LEU A 198 18.21 2.38 -9.66
CA LEU A 198 17.70 1.31 -8.78
C LEU A 198 17.13 0.14 -9.60
N ILE A 199 16.37 0.44 -10.65
CA ILE A 199 15.73 -0.57 -11.51
C ILE A 199 16.77 -1.49 -12.16
N ALA A 200 17.93 -0.98 -12.56
CA ALA A 200 19.01 -1.78 -13.14
C ALA A 200 19.58 -2.85 -12.18
N MET A 201 19.42 -2.64 -10.87
CA MET A 201 19.87 -3.57 -9.84
C MET A 201 18.81 -4.60 -9.45
N LEU A 202 17.55 -4.45 -9.89
CA LEU A 202 16.48 -5.38 -9.56
C LEU A 202 16.61 -6.69 -10.35
N ALA A 203 16.27 -7.80 -9.70
CA ALA A 203 16.03 -9.07 -10.37
C ALA A 203 14.71 -9.00 -11.17
N PRO A 204 14.54 -9.82 -12.22
CA PRO A 204 13.28 -9.86 -12.99
C PRO A 204 12.04 -10.19 -12.17
N ASP A 205 12.20 -10.95 -11.08
CA ASP A 205 11.18 -11.38 -10.13
C ASP A 205 11.19 -10.58 -8.82
N ALA A 206 11.80 -9.40 -8.82
CA ALA A 206 11.91 -8.57 -7.62
C ALA A 206 10.56 -8.06 -7.11
N HIS A 207 10.43 -7.97 -5.79
CA HIS A 207 9.31 -7.36 -5.10
C HIS A 207 9.70 -5.97 -4.59
N VAL A 208 9.12 -4.91 -5.17
CA VAL A 208 9.32 -3.54 -4.68
C VAL A 208 8.17 -3.18 -3.75
N MET A 209 8.48 -2.99 -2.46
CA MET A 209 7.50 -2.73 -1.41
C MET A 209 7.50 -1.24 -1.08
N ARG A 210 6.35 -0.60 -1.28
CA ARG A 210 6.09 0.82 -1.00
C ARG A 210 4.80 0.97 -0.22
N ARG A 211 4.68 2.05 0.54
CA ARG A 211 3.48 2.38 1.31
C ARG A 211 2.28 2.53 0.37
N GLY A 212 1.11 2.04 0.80
CA GLY A 212 -0.13 2.23 0.03
C GLY A 212 -0.30 1.29 -1.15
N HIS A 213 0.69 0.43 -1.43
CA HIS A 213 0.67 -0.50 -2.56
C HIS A 213 0.88 -1.94 -2.08
N ALA A 214 0.26 -2.88 -2.78
CA ALA A 214 0.74 -4.27 -2.77
C ALA A 214 2.18 -4.34 -3.33
N PRO A 215 2.97 -5.38 -3.00
CA PRO A 215 4.29 -5.58 -3.57
C PRO A 215 4.24 -5.46 -5.09
N LEU A 216 5.02 -4.54 -5.64
CA LEU A 216 5.10 -4.31 -7.07
C LEU A 216 6.03 -5.37 -7.66
N THR A 217 5.50 -6.24 -8.50
CA THR A 217 6.22 -7.35 -9.12
C THR A 217 6.35 -7.21 -10.64
N ASN A 218 5.64 -6.24 -11.24
CA ASN A 218 5.69 -5.96 -12.67
C ASN A 218 6.54 -4.72 -12.96
N LEU A 219 7.42 -4.82 -13.97
CA LEU A 219 8.38 -3.77 -14.31
C LEU A 219 7.74 -2.42 -14.64
N ASP A 220 6.58 -2.39 -15.31
CA ASP A 220 5.91 -1.12 -15.66
C ASP A 220 5.33 -0.43 -14.42
N SER A 221 4.75 -1.20 -13.51
CA SER A 221 4.26 -0.70 -12.22
C SER A 221 5.42 -0.20 -11.35
N ILE A 222 6.54 -0.94 -11.31
CA ILE A 222 7.78 -0.53 -10.63
C ILE A 222 8.30 0.79 -11.21
N LYS A 223 8.44 0.90 -12.53
CA LYS A 223 8.89 2.13 -13.20
C LYS A 223 8.00 3.32 -12.85
N THR A 224 6.69 3.12 -12.87
CA THR A 224 5.70 4.17 -12.62
C THR A 224 5.78 4.69 -11.18
N VAL A 225 5.77 3.78 -10.20
CA VAL A 225 5.82 4.15 -8.78
C VAL A 225 7.18 4.74 -8.40
N LEU A 226 8.29 4.10 -8.81
CA LEU A 226 9.61 4.62 -8.50
C LEU A 226 9.85 5.99 -9.12
N LYS A 227 9.41 6.26 -10.34
CA LYS A 227 9.57 7.59 -10.95
C LYS A 227 8.86 8.70 -10.15
N ALA A 228 7.70 8.40 -9.55
CA ALA A 228 6.95 9.35 -8.73
C ALA A 228 7.60 9.56 -7.35
N ASP A 229 8.14 8.48 -6.76
CA ASP A 229 8.68 8.49 -5.40
C ASP A 229 10.07 9.17 -5.31
N THR A 230 10.91 9.06 -6.36
CA THR A 230 12.37 9.10 -6.15
C THR A 230 13.06 10.46 -6.08
N ALA A 231 12.37 11.58 -6.32
CA ALA A 231 13.03 12.88 -6.50
C ALA A 231 13.73 13.45 -5.24
N THR A 232 13.62 12.80 -4.07
CA THR A 232 14.13 13.36 -2.80
C THR A 232 14.83 12.38 -1.85
N PHE A 233 15.11 11.14 -2.27
CA PHE A 233 15.73 10.15 -1.38
C PHE A 233 17.24 10.26 -1.30
N ASN A 234 17.77 10.20 -0.09
CA ASN A 234 19.15 9.88 0.22
C ASN A 234 19.16 8.82 1.34
N TRP A 235 20.05 7.84 1.30
CA TRP A 235 20.09 6.83 2.37
C TRP A 235 21.49 6.62 2.93
N LYS A 236 21.52 6.15 4.18
CA LYS A 236 22.70 5.73 4.91
C LYS A 236 22.58 4.25 5.22
N SER A 237 23.46 3.44 4.63
CA SER A 237 23.61 2.02 4.96
C SER A 237 24.13 1.85 6.38
N LEU A 238 23.52 0.96 7.14
CA LEU A 238 23.93 0.67 8.53
C LEU A 238 24.62 -0.68 8.63
N GLU A 239 24.02 -1.72 8.06
CA GLU A 239 24.53 -3.08 8.21
C GLU A 239 24.15 -3.96 7.02
N ALA A 240 24.96 -4.98 6.80
CA ALA A 240 24.73 -6.03 5.84
C ALA A 240 24.89 -7.40 6.50
N ASN A 241 24.01 -8.34 6.15
CA ASN A 241 24.10 -9.74 6.56
C ASN A 241 23.91 -10.65 5.34
N VAL A 242 24.43 -11.88 5.41
CA VAL A 242 24.36 -12.86 4.33
C VAL A 242 24.09 -14.24 4.89
N ALA A 243 23.52 -15.12 4.08
CA ALA A 243 23.35 -16.54 4.39
C ALA A 243 24.71 -17.14 4.80
N PRO A 244 24.85 -17.63 6.05
CA PRO A 244 26.16 -17.95 6.61
C PRO A 244 26.83 -19.14 5.93
N GLN A 245 26.04 -20.07 5.35
CA GLN A 245 26.57 -21.21 4.63
C GLN A 245 26.78 -20.93 3.14
N SER A 246 25.79 -20.43 2.42
CA SER A 246 25.87 -20.29 0.95
C SER A 246 26.43 -18.96 0.46
N GLY A 247 26.25 -17.86 1.21
CA GLY A 247 26.63 -16.51 0.80
C GLY A 247 25.98 -16.02 -0.50
N ASP A 248 24.91 -16.67 -0.94
CA ASP A 248 24.18 -16.39 -2.20
C ASP A 248 22.93 -15.52 -1.99
N MET A 249 22.56 -15.26 -0.74
CA MET A 249 21.46 -14.40 -0.34
C MET A 249 21.90 -13.55 0.85
N GLY A 250 21.36 -12.35 0.98
CA GLY A 250 21.61 -11.49 2.13
C GLY A 250 20.73 -10.26 2.11
N PHE A 251 20.90 -9.38 3.10
CA PHE A 251 20.23 -8.08 3.10
C PHE A 251 21.16 -6.94 3.48
N THR A 252 20.82 -5.75 3.02
CA THR A 252 21.28 -4.49 3.59
C THR A 252 20.10 -3.73 4.17
N TYR A 253 20.31 -3.01 5.26
CA TYR A 253 19.32 -2.07 5.78
C TYR A 253 19.97 -0.78 6.26
N GLY A 254 19.16 0.26 6.35
CA GLY A 254 19.61 1.54 6.89
C GLY A 254 18.52 2.58 6.92
N ILE A 255 18.93 3.84 7.04
CA ILE A 255 18.01 4.98 7.14
C ILE A 255 17.94 5.68 5.80
N CYS A 256 16.73 5.91 5.31
CA CYS A 256 16.43 6.73 4.15
C CYS A 256 15.82 8.06 4.60
N GLU A 257 16.33 9.17 4.10
CA GLU A 257 15.86 10.53 4.35
C GLU A 257 15.17 11.06 3.09
N PHE A 258 14.04 11.73 3.26
CA PHE A 258 13.25 12.29 2.16
C PHE A 258 12.50 13.55 2.59
N LYS A 259 11.95 14.29 1.62
CA LYS A 259 11.04 15.41 1.91
C LYS A 259 9.61 14.99 1.63
N ASN A 260 8.70 15.25 2.56
CA ASN A 260 7.26 15.04 2.32
C ASN A 260 6.69 16.10 1.37
N THR A 261 5.39 16.01 1.07
CA THR A 261 4.68 16.96 0.18
C THR A 261 4.66 18.41 0.70
N GLU A 262 4.89 18.62 2.00
CA GLU A 262 5.04 19.94 2.62
C GLU A 262 6.50 20.44 2.61
N GLY A 263 7.42 19.69 2.02
CA GLY A 263 8.85 20.01 1.97
C GLY A 263 9.61 19.73 3.27
N LYS A 264 8.97 19.14 4.29
CA LYS A 264 9.60 18.79 5.58
C LYS A 264 10.42 17.52 5.44
N SER A 265 11.64 17.54 5.99
CA SER A 265 12.48 16.36 6.07
C SER A 265 11.83 15.29 6.94
N GLN A 266 11.87 14.06 6.45
CA GLN A 266 11.38 12.84 7.08
C GLN A 266 12.47 11.79 7.01
N LYS A 267 12.43 10.83 7.93
CA LYS A 267 13.29 9.65 7.93
C LYS A 267 12.45 8.41 7.87
N THR A 268 13.00 7.37 7.29
CA THR A 268 12.42 6.05 7.31
C THR A 268 13.51 4.99 7.16
N VAL A 269 13.13 3.72 7.18
CA VAL A 269 14.05 2.60 7.00
C VAL A 269 13.95 2.09 5.57
N TYR A 270 15.08 1.69 4.99
CA TYR A 270 15.06 0.81 3.83
C TYR A 270 15.61 -0.57 4.19
N VAL A 271 15.10 -1.60 3.53
CA VAL A 271 15.63 -2.96 3.56
C VAL A 271 15.72 -3.46 2.13
N ARG A 272 16.87 -3.97 1.75
CA ARG A 272 17.09 -4.61 0.44
C ARG A 272 17.54 -6.04 0.65
N ILE A 273 16.82 -6.98 0.06
CA ILE A 273 17.28 -8.37 -0.03
C ILE A 273 17.97 -8.55 -1.36
N TRP A 274 19.17 -9.08 -1.29
CA TRP A 274 20.03 -9.36 -2.42
C TRP A 274 20.13 -10.86 -2.62
N LYS A 275 20.16 -11.30 -3.86
CA LYS A 275 20.39 -12.70 -4.24
C LYS A 275 21.31 -12.78 -5.44
N ARG A 276 22.29 -13.67 -5.38
CA ARG A 276 23.13 -14.02 -6.53
C ARG A 276 22.29 -14.77 -7.56
N GLN A 277 22.27 -14.24 -8.78
CA GLN A 277 21.62 -14.85 -9.94
C GLN A 277 22.52 -15.94 -10.54
N ALA A 278 22.01 -16.62 -11.56
CA ALA A 278 22.85 -17.46 -12.41
C ALA A 278 24.08 -16.64 -12.89
N HIS A 279 25.26 -17.25 -12.88
CA HIS A 279 26.56 -16.60 -13.16
C HIS A 279 27.13 -15.67 -12.08
N GLY A 280 26.50 -15.60 -10.90
CA GLY A 280 27.08 -14.98 -9.69
C GLY A 280 26.85 -13.48 -9.53
N GLU A 281 26.09 -12.85 -10.43
CA GLU A 281 25.70 -11.43 -10.32
C GLU A 281 24.73 -11.21 -9.15
N TRP A 282 25.01 -10.24 -8.28
CA TRP A 282 24.06 -9.81 -7.26
C TRP A 282 22.94 -8.96 -7.86
N LYS A 283 21.70 -9.35 -7.61
CA LYS A 283 20.51 -8.53 -7.87
C LYS A 283 19.69 -8.36 -6.61
N ILE A 284 18.95 -7.26 -6.53
CA ILE A 284 17.97 -6.98 -5.50
C ILE A 284 16.70 -7.76 -5.83
N VAL A 285 16.30 -8.68 -4.96
CA VAL A 285 15.05 -9.45 -5.08
C VAL A 285 13.92 -8.85 -4.24
N VAL A 286 14.24 -8.04 -3.24
CA VAL A 286 13.26 -7.22 -2.50
C VAL A 286 13.85 -5.84 -2.25
N ASP A 287 13.13 -4.78 -2.62
CA ASP A 287 13.46 -3.41 -2.22
C ASP A 287 12.29 -2.82 -1.44
N LEU A 288 12.45 -2.72 -0.13
CA LEU A 288 11.45 -2.17 0.78
C LEU A 288 11.89 -0.79 1.24
N LEU A 289 10.99 0.17 1.07
CA LEU A 289 11.04 1.44 1.78
C LEU A 289 9.92 1.41 2.82
N HIS A 290 10.29 1.21 4.08
CA HIS A 290 9.38 1.38 5.19
C HIS A 290 8.85 2.81 5.11
N LEU A 291 7.63 3.06 5.54
CA LEU A 291 7.18 4.41 5.84
C LEU A 291 6.31 4.25 7.09
N ASP A 292 6.65 5.00 8.14
CA ASP A 292 6.13 4.79 9.48
C ASP A 292 4.60 4.64 9.50
N LEU A 293 4.15 3.65 10.27
CA LEU A 293 2.76 3.53 10.64
C LEU A 293 2.40 4.69 11.58
N PRO A 294 1.24 5.35 11.41
CA PRO A 294 0.77 6.33 12.39
C PRO A 294 0.73 5.69 13.78
N SER A 295 1.20 6.41 14.80
CA SER A 295 1.24 5.94 16.19
C SER A 295 -0.13 5.48 16.69
N HIS A 296 -0.19 4.67 17.75
CA HIS A 296 -1.48 4.30 18.36
C HIS A 296 -2.32 5.53 18.74
N ALA A 297 -1.68 6.62 19.17
CA ALA A 297 -2.35 7.89 19.42
C ALA A 297 -2.89 8.56 18.14
N ALA A 298 -2.17 8.45 17.02
CA ALA A 298 -2.63 8.92 15.72
C ALA A 298 -3.78 8.05 15.17
N LEU A 299 -3.72 6.73 15.33
CA LEU A 299 -4.82 5.81 15.01
C LEU A 299 -6.05 6.07 15.90
N GLN A 300 -5.86 6.33 17.19
CA GLN A 300 -6.94 6.73 18.09
C GLN A 300 -7.51 8.11 17.74
N SER A 301 -6.67 9.07 17.34
CA SER A 301 -7.10 10.41 16.93
C SER A 301 -7.85 10.37 15.59
N GLN A 302 -7.38 9.55 14.65
CA GLN A 302 -8.06 9.27 13.39
C GLN A 302 -9.39 8.56 13.64
N ARG A 303 -9.44 7.59 14.56
CA ARG A 303 -10.68 6.95 15.02
C ARG A 303 -11.62 7.96 15.66
N ARG A 304 -11.14 8.83 16.55
CA ARG A 304 -11.94 9.90 17.17
C ARG A 304 -12.50 10.85 16.12
N ARG A 305 -11.71 11.24 15.12
CA ARG A 305 -12.17 12.04 13.96
C ARG A 305 -13.20 11.29 13.12
N ASN A 306 -13.00 10.01 12.87
CA ASN A 306 -13.94 9.17 12.12
C ASN A 306 -15.24 8.89 12.89
N ASN A 307 -15.21 8.93 14.22
CA ASN A 307 -16.36 8.75 15.12
C ASN A 307 -17.05 10.07 15.52
N MET A 308 -16.58 11.24 15.06
CA MET A 308 -17.37 12.46 15.24
C MET A 308 -18.63 12.39 14.36
N PRO A 309 -19.78 12.96 14.83
CA PRO A 309 -20.96 13.09 13.99
C PRO A 309 -20.57 13.74 12.67
N LYS A 310 -20.92 13.10 11.56
CA LYS A 310 -20.64 13.63 10.24
C LYS A 310 -21.47 14.91 10.00
N PRO A 311 -20.92 15.93 9.30
CA PRO A 311 -21.69 17.11 8.94
C PRO A 311 -22.98 16.75 8.21
N ASP A 312 -24.11 17.28 8.69
CA ASP A 312 -25.41 17.13 8.04
C ASP A 312 -25.56 18.20 6.96
N PHE A 313 -25.66 17.75 5.71
CA PHE A 313 -25.81 18.62 4.54
C PHE A 313 -27.27 18.90 4.20
N SER A 314 -28.22 18.43 5.02
CA SER A 314 -29.65 18.59 4.77
C SER A 314 -30.05 20.06 4.66
N GLY A 315 -30.81 20.36 3.61
CA GLY A 315 -31.34 21.69 3.36
C GLY A 315 -31.52 22.01 1.88
N THR A 316 -32.05 23.20 1.64
CA THR A 316 -32.07 23.82 0.32
C THR A 316 -30.93 24.83 0.27
N TRP A 317 -30.11 24.74 -0.77
CA TRP A 317 -28.89 25.53 -0.93
C TRP A 317 -28.93 26.28 -2.24
N LYS A 318 -28.63 27.57 -2.20
CA LYS A 318 -28.66 28.47 -3.35
C LYS A 318 -27.26 28.91 -3.73
N PHE A 319 -27.01 28.90 -5.03
CA PHE A 319 -25.74 29.35 -5.61
C PHE A 319 -25.47 30.81 -5.27
N ASN A 320 -24.28 31.05 -4.73
CA ASN A 320 -23.74 32.38 -4.49
C ASN A 320 -22.71 32.73 -5.58
N PRO A 321 -23.08 33.52 -6.60
CA PRO A 321 -22.16 33.86 -7.69
C PRO A 321 -21.02 34.77 -7.24
N SER A 322 -21.21 35.62 -6.22
CA SER A 322 -20.18 36.58 -5.80
C SER A 322 -19.06 35.93 -4.98
N LYS A 323 -19.32 34.76 -4.38
CA LYS A 323 -18.31 33.95 -3.65
C LYS A 323 -17.77 32.77 -4.46
N SER A 324 -18.36 32.46 -5.62
CA SER A 324 -17.96 31.32 -6.45
C SER A 324 -16.91 31.71 -7.49
N ILE A 325 -16.08 30.76 -7.88
CA ILE A 325 -15.05 30.90 -8.91
C ILE A 325 -15.27 29.79 -9.94
N LEU A 326 -15.82 30.13 -11.10
CA LEU A 326 -16.14 29.17 -12.15
C LEU A 326 -15.30 29.45 -13.40
N GLN A 327 -14.75 28.38 -13.99
CA GLN A 327 -14.10 28.41 -15.31
C GLN A 327 -15.09 28.13 -16.45
N ILE A 328 -16.36 27.87 -16.10
CA ILE A 328 -17.48 27.68 -17.03
C ILE A 328 -18.43 28.89 -16.95
N PRO A 329 -19.29 29.10 -17.96
CA PRO A 329 -20.37 30.08 -17.85
C PRO A 329 -21.22 29.83 -16.60
N ALA A 330 -21.35 30.85 -15.77
CA ALA A 330 -22.15 30.74 -14.55
C ALA A 330 -23.65 30.59 -14.91
N PRO A 331 -24.39 29.72 -14.21
CA PRO A 331 -25.85 29.69 -14.31
C PRO A 331 -26.45 30.95 -13.70
N ASP A 332 -27.65 31.33 -14.18
CA ASP A 332 -28.44 32.42 -13.59
C ASP A 332 -28.84 32.09 -12.15
N SER A 333 -29.13 30.81 -11.90
CA SER A 333 -29.32 30.28 -10.55
C SER A 333 -29.00 28.78 -10.49
N SER A 334 -28.59 28.33 -9.31
CA SER A 334 -28.57 26.89 -8.98
C SER A 334 -29.16 26.65 -7.61
N VAL A 335 -29.97 25.59 -7.51
CA VAL A 335 -30.57 25.16 -6.26
C VAL A 335 -30.26 23.69 -6.02
N PHE A 336 -29.80 23.37 -4.82
CA PHE A 336 -29.53 22.00 -4.38
C PHE A 336 -30.48 21.70 -3.22
N VAL A 337 -31.30 20.67 -3.34
CA VAL A 337 -32.11 20.12 -2.25
C VAL A 337 -31.44 18.84 -1.81
N VAL A 338 -30.94 18.82 -0.59
CA VAL A 338 -30.21 17.68 -0.02
C VAL A 338 -31.00 17.14 1.17
N GLU A 339 -31.21 15.82 1.18
CA GLU A 339 -31.64 15.05 2.35
C GLU A 339 -30.48 14.15 2.75
N HIS A 340 -29.94 14.39 3.94
CA HIS A 340 -28.77 13.69 4.41
C HIS A 340 -28.98 13.21 5.84
N ARG A 341 -29.05 11.89 5.99
CA ARG A 341 -29.09 11.23 7.30
C ARG A 341 -28.30 9.95 7.22
N GLU A 342 -27.09 9.98 7.77
CA GLU A 342 -26.11 8.89 7.65
C GLU A 342 -26.72 7.48 7.76
N PRO A 343 -26.48 6.59 6.77
CA PRO A 343 -25.68 6.80 5.55
C PRO A 343 -26.49 7.32 4.34
N VAL A 344 -27.78 7.61 4.48
CA VAL A 344 -28.66 8.02 3.37
C VAL A 344 -28.29 9.41 2.88
N PHE A 345 -28.05 9.53 1.57
CA PHE A 345 -27.77 10.79 0.91
C PHE A 345 -28.59 10.92 -0.37
N ARG A 346 -29.57 11.82 -0.37
CA ARG A 346 -30.34 12.19 -1.56
C ARG A 346 -30.03 13.61 -1.95
N ILE A 347 -29.82 13.83 -3.23
CA ILE A 347 -29.52 15.14 -3.77
C ILE A 347 -30.39 15.37 -5.01
N GLN A 348 -31.02 16.53 -5.05
CA GLN A 348 -31.59 17.10 -6.26
C GLN A 348 -30.90 18.42 -6.54
N ARG A 349 -30.45 18.62 -7.77
CA ARG A 349 -29.79 19.82 -8.25
C ARG A 349 -30.55 20.36 -9.44
N THR A 350 -30.82 21.65 -9.44
CA THR A 350 -31.43 22.36 -10.57
C THR A 350 -30.56 23.55 -10.94
N HIS A 351 -30.09 23.61 -12.18
CA HIS A 351 -29.45 24.78 -12.78
C HIS A 351 -30.42 25.49 -13.72
N VAL A 352 -30.36 26.82 -13.78
CA VAL A 352 -31.13 27.65 -14.72
C VAL A 352 -30.16 28.48 -15.56
N PHE A 353 -30.35 28.43 -16.89
CA PHE A 353 -29.63 29.23 -17.87
C PHE A 353 -30.64 29.88 -18.83
N GLY A 354 -30.92 31.17 -18.63
CA GLY A 354 -32.00 31.89 -19.27
C GLY A 354 -33.35 31.23 -18.98
N GLN A 355 -34.08 30.86 -20.05
CA GLN A 355 -35.37 30.16 -19.94
C GLN A 355 -35.25 28.64 -19.82
N LYS A 356 -34.03 28.09 -19.89
CA LYS A 356 -33.80 26.64 -19.81
C LYS A 356 -33.42 26.25 -18.38
N SER A 357 -33.93 25.13 -17.91
CA SER A 357 -33.51 24.51 -16.65
C SER A 357 -33.04 23.08 -16.88
N ASP A 358 -32.03 22.66 -16.13
CA ASP A 358 -31.57 21.28 -16.02
C ASP A 358 -31.72 20.82 -14.57
N THR A 359 -32.52 19.79 -14.34
CA THR A 359 -32.70 19.19 -13.02
C THR A 359 -32.16 17.77 -13.04
N PHE A 360 -31.47 17.41 -11.97
CA PHE A 360 -30.82 16.13 -11.77
C PHE A 360 -31.07 15.67 -10.33
N ALA A 361 -31.36 14.38 -10.14
CA ALA A 361 -31.53 13.81 -8.82
C ALA A 361 -30.82 12.46 -8.72
N LEU A 362 -30.26 12.16 -7.56
CA LEU A 362 -29.67 10.87 -7.21
C LEU A 362 -29.95 10.50 -5.77
N ASP A 363 -30.20 9.20 -5.58
CA ASP A 363 -30.31 8.54 -4.27
C ASP A 363 -29.08 7.65 -4.08
N LEU A 364 -28.31 7.93 -3.04
CA LEU A 364 -27.00 7.33 -2.79
C LEU A 364 -26.84 7.03 -1.28
N THR A 365 -25.75 6.33 -0.97
CA THR A 365 -25.24 6.18 0.40
C THR A 365 -23.83 6.76 0.51
N THR A 366 -23.48 7.27 1.70
CA THR A 366 -22.15 7.86 2.03
C THR A 366 -21.07 6.82 2.32
N ASP A 367 -21.35 5.53 2.11
CA ASP A 367 -20.47 4.39 2.37
C ASP A 367 -19.56 4.03 1.18
N GLY A 368 -19.60 4.81 0.10
CA GLY A 368 -18.79 4.61 -1.10
C GLY A 368 -19.36 3.60 -2.09
N LYS A 369 -20.57 3.09 -1.86
CA LYS A 369 -21.24 2.19 -2.81
C LYS A 369 -21.54 2.92 -4.13
N GLU A 370 -21.17 2.30 -5.24
CA GLU A 370 -21.44 2.83 -6.57
C GLU A 370 -22.88 2.54 -7.00
N VAL A 371 -23.54 3.54 -7.58
CA VAL A 371 -24.85 3.46 -8.20
C VAL A 371 -24.71 3.84 -9.66
N THR A 372 -25.35 3.06 -10.53
CA THR A 372 -25.46 3.35 -11.97
C THR A 372 -26.85 3.86 -12.27
N VAL A 373 -26.94 4.98 -12.98
CA VAL A 373 -28.19 5.58 -13.44
C VAL A 373 -28.09 5.86 -14.94
N ASP A 374 -29.02 5.29 -15.69
CA ASP A 374 -29.18 5.57 -17.11
C ASP A 374 -30.17 6.71 -17.31
N ARG A 375 -29.78 7.72 -18.10
CA ARG A 375 -30.58 8.91 -18.39
C ARG A 375 -30.50 9.24 -19.88
N GLY A 376 -31.42 8.67 -20.65
CA GLY A 376 -31.44 8.85 -22.11
C GLY A 376 -30.20 8.20 -22.75
N ASP A 377 -29.37 9.01 -23.40
CA ASP A 377 -28.12 8.59 -24.06
C ASP A 377 -26.88 8.66 -23.15
N MET A 378 -27.08 9.00 -21.87
CA MET A 378 -26.02 9.15 -20.88
C MET A 378 -26.15 8.12 -19.76
N GLN A 379 -25.06 7.46 -19.44
CA GLN A 379 -24.92 6.60 -18.27
C GLN A 379 -24.07 7.32 -17.21
N ILE A 380 -24.53 7.29 -15.98
CA ILE A 380 -23.88 7.92 -14.83
C ILE A 380 -23.54 6.83 -13.82
N ARG A 381 -22.26 6.70 -13.46
CA ARG A 381 -21.82 5.91 -12.32
C ARG A 381 -21.36 6.86 -11.23
N ALA A 382 -22.02 6.84 -10.08
CA ALA A 382 -21.76 7.78 -8.99
C ALA A 382 -21.56 7.03 -7.67
N ARG A 383 -20.68 7.55 -6.82
CA ARG A 383 -20.54 7.13 -5.42
C ARG A 383 -20.25 8.32 -4.54
N VAL A 384 -20.66 8.22 -3.28
CA VAL A 384 -20.42 9.26 -2.27
C VAL A 384 -19.71 8.64 -1.08
N TYR A 385 -18.66 9.28 -0.58
CA TYR A 385 -17.88 8.80 0.56
C TYR A 385 -17.23 9.95 1.33
N TRP A 386 -16.79 9.66 2.56
CA TRP A 386 -16.11 10.63 3.41
C TRP A 386 -14.59 10.59 3.29
N GLU A 387 -13.97 11.77 3.13
CA GLU A 387 -12.54 12.02 3.39
C GLU A 387 -12.43 12.92 4.63
N GLY A 388 -12.37 12.33 5.82
CA GLY A 388 -12.41 13.09 7.07
C GLY A 388 -13.79 13.72 7.32
N ASP A 389 -13.86 15.05 7.29
CA ASP A 389 -15.07 15.90 7.37
C ASP A 389 -15.55 16.41 5.99
N THR A 390 -14.87 16.01 4.91
CA THR A 390 -15.20 16.39 3.54
C THR A 390 -16.01 15.28 2.88
N LEU A 391 -17.17 15.63 2.33
CA LEU A 391 -18.01 14.69 1.59
C LEU A 391 -17.57 14.70 0.12
N VAL A 392 -17.21 13.55 -0.41
CA VAL A 392 -16.70 13.41 -1.79
C VAL A 392 -17.75 12.75 -2.65
N PHE A 393 -18.06 13.39 -3.77
CA PHE A 393 -18.98 12.90 -4.80
C PHE A 393 -18.17 12.61 -6.06
N ASP A 394 -18.03 11.33 -6.38
CA ASP A 394 -17.18 10.82 -7.47
C ASP A 394 -18.09 10.25 -8.56
N THR A 395 -18.07 10.88 -9.73
CA THR A 395 -18.95 10.56 -10.85
C THR A 395 -18.15 10.24 -12.10
N ARG A 396 -18.52 9.14 -12.78
CA ARG A 396 -18.13 8.84 -14.15
C ARG A 396 -19.35 8.95 -15.06
N LEU A 397 -19.21 9.72 -16.13
CA LEU A 397 -20.25 9.95 -17.12
C LEU A 397 -19.81 9.27 -18.43
N ALA A 398 -20.70 8.55 -19.07
CA ALA A 398 -20.50 8.01 -20.41
C ALA A 398 -21.67 8.43 -21.30
N ARG A 399 -21.37 9.07 -22.44
CA ARG A 399 -22.38 9.50 -23.41
C ARG A 399 -21.83 9.32 -24.83
N LEU A 400 -22.56 8.58 -25.66
CA LEU A 400 -22.19 8.34 -27.07
C LEU A 400 -20.73 7.86 -27.27
N GLY A 401 -20.19 7.09 -26.31
CA GLY A 401 -18.82 6.56 -26.35
C GLY A 401 -17.73 7.51 -25.83
N GLU A 402 -18.08 8.73 -25.40
CA GLU A 402 -17.17 9.62 -24.68
C GLU A 402 -17.34 9.47 -23.17
N GLU A 403 -16.23 9.36 -22.45
CA GLU A 403 -16.20 9.31 -20.99
C GLU A 403 -15.74 10.63 -20.39
N ALA A 404 -16.33 11.00 -19.26
CA ALA A 404 -15.91 12.11 -18.43
C ALA A 404 -15.88 11.69 -16.95
N THR A 405 -15.04 12.36 -16.18
CA THR A 405 -15.00 12.23 -14.72
C THR A 405 -15.35 13.57 -14.09
N ASN A 406 -16.14 13.53 -13.03
CA ASN A 406 -16.41 14.68 -12.19
C ASN A 406 -16.21 14.30 -10.73
N LEU A 407 -15.26 14.94 -10.06
CA LEU A 407 -14.96 14.76 -8.65
C LEU A 407 -15.29 16.05 -7.91
N VAL A 408 -16.25 16.00 -6.98
CA VAL A 408 -16.66 17.15 -6.20
C VAL A 408 -16.39 16.91 -4.72
N ARG A 409 -15.69 17.84 -4.07
CA ARG A 409 -15.43 17.82 -2.63
C ARG A 409 -16.27 18.89 -1.95
N TYR A 410 -17.20 18.45 -1.10
CA TYR A 410 -18.09 19.31 -0.34
C TYR A 410 -17.59 19.51 1.07
N LYS A 411 -17.53 20.78 1.50
CA LYS A 411 -17.20 21.16 2.86
C LYS A 411 -18.24 22.13 3.40
N LEU A 412 -18.90 21.73 4.49
CA LEU A 412 -19.86 22.57 5.21
C LEU A 412 -19.11 23.60 6.05
N ALA A 413 -19.57 24.85 6.06
CA ALA A 413 -19.07 25.86 6.99
C ALA A 413 -19.44 25.49 8.43
N GLU A 414 -18.63 25.92 9.41
CA GLU A 414 -18.87 25.61 10.83
C GLU A 414 -20.23 26.14 11.34
N THR A 415 -20.68 27.26 10.77
CA THR A 415 -21.97 27.89 11.00
C THR A 415 -23.14 27.08 10.44
N GLY A 416 -22.90 26.16 9.50
CA GLY A 416 -23.91 25.37 8.81
C GLY A 416 -24.79 26.18 7.84
N ASP A 417 -24.43 27.43 7.55
CA ASP A 417 -25.17 28.37 6.71
C ASP A 417 -24.69 28.40 5.26
N SER A 418 -23.57 27.74 4.96
CA SER A 418 -23.01 27.64 3.61
C SER A 418 -22.19 26.36 3.46
N PHE A 419 -22.01 25.91 2.23
CA PHE A 419 -20.97 24.94 1.89
C PHE A 419 -20.19 25.36 0.66
N THR A 420 -18.96 24.88 0.58
CA THR A 420 -18.12 24.98 -0.62
C THR A 420 -18.07 23.64 -1.32
N ALA A 421 -18.19 23.65 -2.66
CA ALA A 421 -17.99 22.47 -3.50
C ALA A 421 -16.83 22.73 -4.47
N GLU A 422 -15.71 22.07 -4.23
CA GLU A 422 -14.56 22.09 -5.14
C GLU A 422 -14.75 21.00 -6.19
N GLU A 423 -15.03 21.41 -7.41
CA GLU A 423 -15.33 20.54 -8.53
C GLU A 423 -14.14 20.42 -9.47
N ARG A 424 -13.84 19.19 -9.86
CA ARG A 424 -12.86 18.85 -10.89
C ARG A 424 -13.52 18.01 -11.96
N PHE A 425 -13.73 18.62 -13.13
CA PHE A 425 -14.25 17.92 -14.30
C PHE A 425 -13.15 17.67 -15.32
N ARG A 426 -13.09 16.44 -15.86
CA ARG A 426 -12.14 16.05 -16.90
C ARG A 426 -12.81 15.21 -17.98
N ASN A 427 -12.62 15.57 -19.24
CA ASN A 427 -12.89 14.72 -20.39
C ASN A 427 -11.90 15.03 -21.53
N LYS A 428 -12.09 14.41 -22.70
CA LYS A 428 -11.20 14.59 -23.86
C LYS A 428 -11.13 16.03 -24.40
N SER A 429 -12.21 16.80 -24.27
CA SER A 429 -12.41 18.08 -24.96
C SER A 429 -12.52 19.28 -24.01
N LEU A 430 -12.87 19.05 -22.75
CA LEU A 430 -13.21 20.05 -21.75
C LEU A 430 -12.65 19.63 -20.38
N ASN A 431 -11.90 20.53 -19.76
CA ASN A 431 -11.28 20.32 -18.46
C ASN A 431 -11.39 21.63 -17.67
N TYR A 432 -11.93 21.56 -16.46
CA TYR A 432 -12.05 22.73 -15.60
C TYR A 432 -12.01 22.37 -14.12
N ASP A 433 -11.63 23.35 -13.31
CA ASP A 433 -11.75 23.30 -11.86
C ASP A 433 -12.61 24.49 -11.41
N ASN A 434 -13.67 24.21 -10.66
CA ASN A 434 -14.60 25.22 -10.16
C ASN A 434 -14.62 25.19 -8.63
N VAL A 435 -14.89 26.34 -8.02
CA VAL A 435 -15.24 26.46 -6.61
C VAL A 435 -16.64 27.05 -6.53
N TRP A 436 -17.60 26.23 -6.16
CA TRP A 436 -18.97 26.66 -5.94
C TRP A 436 -19.16 27.00 -4.47
N VAL A 437 -19.80 28.12 -4.19
CA VAL A 437 -20.26 28.46 -2.85
C VAL A 437 -21.78 28.49 -2.87
N MET A 438 -22.37 27.74 -1.95
CA MET A 438 -23.81 27.59 -1.83
C MET A 438 -24.24 28.07 -0.45
N ASP A 439 -25.14 29.05 -0.38
CA ASP A 439 -25.70 29.54 0.88
C ASP A 439 -26.99 28.78 1.19
N LYS A 440 -27.21 28.47 2.46
CA LYS A 440 -28.43 27.80 2.92
C LYS A 440 -29.60 28.76 2.80
N GLU A 441 -30.68 28.28 2.20
CA GLU A 441 -31.95 29.00 2.22
C GLU A 441 -32.49 28.97 3.66
N MET A 442 -32.54 30.14 4.29
CA MET A 442 -33.22 30.30 5.58
C MET A 442 -34.73 30.14 5.36
N LYS A 443 -35.36 29.31 6.19
CA LYS A 443 -36.80 29.10 6.17
C LYS A 443 -37.58 30.34 6.59
#